data_AF-A0A838MW14-F1
#
_entry.id   AF-A0A838MW14-F1
#
_cell.length_a   1.000
_cell.length_b   1.000
_cell.length_c   1.000
_cell.angle_alpha   90.00
_cell.angle_beta   90.00
_cell.angle_gamma   90.00
#
_symmetry.space_group_name_H-M   'P 1'
#
loop_
_entity.id
_entity.type
_entity.pdbx_description
1 polymer ?
#
loop_
_entity_poly.entity_id
_entity_poly.type
_entity_poly.pdbx_seq_one_letter_code
_entity_poly.pdbx_strand_id
1 'polypeptide(L)' 'IDRAIQAHGGAGVSGDYFLASAWAMARALRLADGPDEVHREAVAKIELRKS' A
#
# COMPACT_ATOMS: atom_id res chain seq x y z
N ILE A 1 -10.11 -3.00 1.75
CA ILE A 1 -9.90 -3.04 3.22
C ILE A 1 -10.87 -2.07 3.90
N ASP A 2 -10.87 -0.79 3.54
CA ASP A 2 -11.74 0.22 4.16
C ASP A 2 -13.24 -0.11 4.13
N ARG A 3 -13.78 -0.55 2.98
CA ARG A 3 -15.19 -0.99 2.89
C ARG A 3 -15.50 -2.21 3.76
N ALA A 4 -14.54 -3.11 3.95
CA ALA A 4 -14.70 -4.27 4.82
C ALA A 4 -14.67 -3.85 6.30
N ILE A 5 -13.77 -2.94 6.68
CA ILE A 5 -13.75 -2.34 8.03
C ILE A 5 -15.10 -1.67 8.33
N GLN A 6 -15.61 -0.86 7.40
CA GLN A 6 -16.88 -0.17 7.58
C GLN A 6 -18.07 -1.13 7.74
N ALA A 7 -18.07 -2.26 7.01
CA ALA A 7 -19.09 -3.29 7.17
C ALA A 7 -19.02 -4.01 8.54
N HIS A 8 -17.83 -4.12 9.15
CA HIS A 8 -17.64 -4.78 10.44
C HIS A 8 -17.71 -3.82 11.65
N GLY A 9 -17.92 -2.51 11.42
CA GLY A 9 -18.05 -1.51 12.47
C GLY A 9 -16.85 -1.50 13.43
N GLY A 10 -17.12 -1.40 14.74
CA GLY A 10 -16.07 -1.38 15.78
C GLY A 10 -15.16 -2.61 15.77
N ALA A 11 -15.67 -3.77 15.36
CA ALA A 11 -14.87 -4.98 15.26
C ALA A 11 -13.89 -4.95 14.06
N GLY A 12 -14.21 -4.16 13.02
CA GLY A 12 -13.33 -3.96 11.87
C GLY A 12 -12.04 -3.19 12.20
N VAL A 13 -12.00 -2.48 13.33
CA VAL A 13 -10.83 -1.74 13.82
C VAL A 13 -10.25 -2.31 15.12
N SER A 14 -10.81 -3.41 15.63
CA SER A 14 -10.31 -4.12 16.81
C SER A 14 -9.39 -5.28 16.38
N GLY A 15 -8.93 -6.06 17.36
CA GLY A 15 -8.21 -7.32 17.13
C GLY A 15 -9.11 -8.50 16.75
N ASP A 16 -10.43 -8.30 16.64
CA ASP A 16 -11.39 -9.39 16.40
C ASP A 16 -11.31 -9.92 14.96
N TYR A 17 -10.82 -9.09 14.03
CA TYR A 17 -10.62 -9.44 12.63
C TYR A 17 -9.24 -9.00 12.14
N PHE A 18 -8.74 -9.67 11.09
CA PHE A 18 -7.43 -9.32 10.49
C PHE A 18 -7.40 -7.91 9.85
N LEU A 19 -8.56 -7.28 9.69
CA LEU A 19 -8.77 -6.06 8.91
C LEU A 19 -7.92 -4.87 9.42
N ALA A 20 -7.76 -4.72 10.73
CA ALA A 20 -6.94 -3.65 11.32
C ALA A 20 -5.45 -3.83 10.99
N SER A 21 -4.93 -5.06 11.11
CA SER A 21 -3.54 -5.39 10.74
C SER A 21 -3.30 -5.23 9.24
N ALA A 22 -4.25 -5.67 8.41
CA ALA A 22 -4.21 -5.51 6.96
C ALA A 22 -4.10 -4.04 6.56
N TRP A 23 -4.90 -3.18 7.19
CA TRP A 23 -4.92 -1.74 6.94
C TRP A 23 -3.60 -1.08 7.32
N ALA A 24 -3.06 -1.41 8.51
CA ALA A 24 -1.77 -0.92 8.97
C ALA A 24 -0.63 -1.35 8.03
N MET A 25 -0.60 -2.62 7.63
CA MET A 25 0.42 -3.14 6.72
C MET A 25 0.33 -2.53 5.32
N ALA A 26 -0.87 -2.32 4.77
CA ALA A 26 -1.04 -1.63 3.49
C ALA A 26 -0.56 -0.16 3.53
N ARG A 27 -0.58 0.48 4.70
CA ARG A 27 -0.01 1.82 4.89
C ARG A 27 1.51 1.76 5.10
N ALA A 28 2.00 0.78 5.84
CA ALA A 28 3.42 0.53 6.00
C ALA A 28 4.10 0.21 4.66
N LEU A 29 3.46 -0.57 3.79
CA LEU A 29 3.96 -0.86 2.45
C LEU A 29 4.14 0.40 1.61
N ARG A 30 3.22 1.36 1.69
CA ARG A 30 3.37 2.66 1.00
C ARG A 30 4.53 3.51 1.52
N LEU A 31 4.96 3.30 2.76
CA LEU A 31 6.14 3.94 3.34
C LEU A 31 7.42 3.16 3.02
N ALA A 32 7.32 1.83 2.98
CA ALA A 32 8.38 0.92 2.58
C ALA A 32 8.65 0.97 1.07
N ASP A 33 7.69 1.44 0.28
CA ASP A 33 7.81 1.72 -1.15
C ASP A 33 8.69 2.96 -1.43
N GLY A 34 9.87 3.00 -0.80
CA GLY A 34 11.04 3.75 -1.26
C GLY A 34 11.61 3.40 -2.65
N PRO A 35 11.04 2.50 -3.47
CA PRO A 35 11.39 2.42 -4.88
C PRO A 35 10.69 3.44 -5.74
N ASP A 36 9.61 4.13 -5.38
CA ASP A 36 8.84 4.92 -6.36
C ASP A 36 9.68 5.94 -7.16
N GLU A 37 10.73 6.48 -6.56
CA GLU A 37 11.70 7.36 -7.22
C GLU A 37 12.72 6.59 -8.06
N VAL A 38 13.25 5.48 -7.55
CA VAL A 38 14.18 4.57 -8.25
C VAL A 38 13.49 3.84 -9.41
N HIS A 39 12.22 3.49 -9.25
CA HIS A 39 11.35 2.83 -10.21
C HIS A 39 10.99 3.80 -11.33
N ARG A 40 10.62 5.04 -10.98
CA ARG A 40 10.43 6.12 -11.97
C ARG A 40 11.73 6.45 -12.70
N GLU A 41 12.86 6.49 -12.01
CA GLU A 41 14.17 6.71 -12.62
C GLU A 41 14.57 5.56 -13.56
N ALA A 42 14.32 4.30 -13.16
CA ALA A 42 14.58 3.13 -13.97
C ALA A 42 13.72 3.12 -15.25
N VAL A 43 12.42 3.42 -15.15
CA VAL A 43 11.52 3.55 -16.30
C VAL A 43 11.98 4.70 -17.21
N ALA A 44 12.32 5.87 -16.65
CA ALA A 44 12.82 7.00 -17.43
C ALA A 44 14.12 6.67 -18.19
N LYS A 45 15.06 5.96 -17.56
CA LYS A 45 16.29 5.48 -18.22
C LYS A 45 16.03 4.51 -19.37
N ILE A 46 15.00 3.66 -19.26
CA ILE A 46 14.62 2.73 -20.32
C ILE A 46 14.02 3.49 -21.51
N GLU A 47 13.13 4.46 -21.26
CA GLU A 47 12.50 5.25 -22.33
C GLU A 47 13.50 6.16 -23.05
N LEU A 48 14.46 6.75 -22.34
CA LEU A 48 15.56 7.52 -22.94
C LEU A 48 16.49 6.69 -23.83
N ARG A 49 16.59 5.36 -23.64
CA ARG A 49 17.41 4.47 -24.49
C ARG A 49 16.67 4.02 -25.75
N LYS A 50 15.35 4.22 -25.83
CA LYS A 50 14.53 3.87 -27.00
C LYS A 50 14.36 5.03 -27.99
N SER A 51 14.67 6.26 -27.56
CA SER A 51 14.72 7.48 -28.39
C SER A 51 16.11 7.65 -29.00
#